data_AF-A0A4S3L009-F1
#
_entry.id   AF-A0A4S3L009-F1
#
_cell.length_a   1.000
_cell.length_b   1.000
_cell.length_c   1.000
_cell.angle_alpha   90.00
_cell.angle_beta   90.00
_cell.angle_gamma   90.00
#
_symmetry.space_group_name_H-M   'P 1'
#
loop_
_entity.id
_entity.type
_entity.pdbx_description
1 polymer ?
#
loop_
_entity_poly.entity_id
_entity_poly.type
_entity_poly.pdbx_seq_one_letter_code
_entity_poly.pdbx_strand_id
1 'polypeptide(L)'
;MSRVNEPGLVLHLYPAELLRFGASHTSVADDAVTAEHFFLCLFTDAREGLWTPMHVTRGLDRLPIPEKAKSGHARWTRGPSYYSPADLWRIPHKAIQRTQPPAGNRSGTHAPNRVAAQWLPARSDFPPTPA
;
A
#
# COMPACT_ATOMS: atom_id res chain seq x y z
N MET A 1 -15.12 9.33 -11.43
CA MET A 1 -14.28 10.11 -10.50
C MET A 1 -13.00 9.34 -10.25
N SER A 2 -11.86 9.80 -10.76
CA SER A 2 -10.57 9.17 -10.49
C SER A 2 -10.22 9.41 -9.02
N ARG A 3 -10.00 8.33 -8.26
CA ARG A 3 -9.42 8.46 -6.92
C ARG A 3 -8.00 8.98 -7.11
N VAL A 4 -7.68 10.13 -6.50
CA VAL A 4 -6.29 10.59 -6.45
C VAL A 4 -5.57 9.65 -5.49
N ASN A 5 -4.52 8.99 -5.97
CA ASN A 5 -3.65 8.21 -5.12
C ASN A 5 -2.92 9.22 -4.23
N GLU A 6 -3.22 9.25 -2.93
CA GLU A 6 -2.68 10.21 -1.96
C GLU A 6 -2.02 9.48 -0.80
N PRO A 7 -1.00 10.07 -0.15
CA PRO A 7 -0.41 9.53 1.07
C PRO A 7 -1.48 9.19 2.11
N GLY A 8 -1.32 8.03 2.75
CA GLY A 8 -2.28 7.51 3.72
C GLY A 8 -3.41 6.70 3.12
N LEU A 9 -3.60 6.69 1.80
CA LEU A 9 -4.58 5.82 1.15
C LEU A 9 -4.15 4.35 1.25
N VAL A 10 -5.10 3.47 1.57
CA VAL A 10 -4.87 2.02 1.61
C VAL A 10 -5.76 1.34 0.58
N LEU A 11 -5.15 0.52 -0.27
CA LEU A 11 -5.84 -0.23 -1.31
C LEU A 11 -5.60 -1.73 -1.14
N HIS A 12 -6.60 -2.53 -1.45
CA HIS A 12 -6.43 -3.98 -1.56
C HIS A 12 -6.08 -4.29 -3.02
N LEU A 13 -4.86 -4.78 -3.27
CA LEU A 13 -4.30 -4.94 -4.61
C LEU A 13 -3.73 -6.35 -4.80
N TYR A 14 -3.58 -6.74 -6.07
CA TYR A 14 -3.03 -8.02 -6.49
C TYR A 14 -1.59 -7.85 -7.00
N PRO A 15 -0.57 -8.21 -6.22
CA PRO A 15 0.85 -8.00 -6.57
C PRO A 15 1.25 -8.54 -7.94
N ALA A 16 0.81 -9.76 -8.28
CA ALA A 16 1.08 -10.37 -9.57
C ALA A 16 0.56 -9.51 -10.75
N GLU A 17 -0.64 -8.95 -10.62
CA GLU A 17 -1.20 -8.07 -11.65
C GLU A 17 -0.48 -6.71 -11.69
N LEU A 18 -0.07 -6.17 -10.54
CA LEU A 18 0.69 -4.93 -10.48
C LEU A 18 2.01 -5.07 -11.28
N LEU A 19 2.74 -6.17 -11.08
CA LEU A 19 3.98 -6.47 -11.81
C LEU A 19 3.72 -6.58 -13.33
N ARG A 20 2.63 -7.24 -13.74
CA ARG A 20 2.24 -7.33 -15.17
C ARG A 20 1.98 -5.97 -15.81
N PHE A 21 1.57 -4.97 -15.03
CA PHE A 21 1.33 -3.60 -15.50
C PHE A 21 2.48 -2.63 -15.20
N GLY A 22 3.67 -3.15 -14.91
CA GLY A 22 4.91 -2.38 -14.80
C GLY A 22 5.18 -1.81 -13.41
N ALA A 23 4.58 -2.36 -12.37
CA ALA A 23 5.07 -2.13 -11.00
C ALA A 23 6.42 -2.81 -10.80
N SER A 24 7.20 -2.30 -9.86
CA SER A 24 8.45 -2.90 -9.40
C SER A 24 8.52 -2.83 -7.87
N HIS A 25 9.38 -3.65 -7.27
CA HIS A 25 9.59 -3.64 -5.83
C HIS A 25 11.06 -3.82 -5.45
N THR A 26 11.42 -3.42 -4.23
CA THR A 26 12.77 -3.55 -3.67
C THR A 26 13.03 -4.90 -3.00
N SER A 27 11.98 -5.65 -2.66
CA SER A 27 12.08 -6.96 -2.03
C SER A 27 12.74 -7.98 -2.95
N VAL A 28 13.51 -8.91 -2.35
CA VAL A 28 14.02 -10.09 -3.05
C VAL A 28 12.81 -10.91 -3.54
N ALA A 29 12.89 -11.49 -4.74
CA ALA A 29 11.73 -12.09 -5.42
C ALA A 29 10.97 -13.12 -4.57
N ASP A 30 11.66 -13.86 -3.71
CA ASP A 30 11.07 -14.89 -2.84
C ASP A 30 10.37 -14.31 -1.59
N ASP A 31 10.68 -13.07 -1.21
CA ASP A 31 10.09 -12.38 -0.05
C ASP A 31 8.92 -11.46 -0.41
N ALA A 32 8.76 -11.16 -1.71
CA ALA A 32 7.72 -10.27 -2.19
C ALA A 32 6.32 -10.86 -1.97
N VAL A 33 5.37 -10.02 -1.56
CA VAL A 33 3.97 -10.44 -1.45
C VAL A 33 3.44 -10.90 -2.81
N THR A 34 2.88 -12.11 -2.88
CA THR A 34 2.36 -12.70 -4.13
C THR A 34 0.83 -12.76 -4.17
N ALA A 35 0.19 -12.93 -3.02
CA ALA A 35 -1.26 -12.93 -2.87
C ALA A 35 -1.85 -11.52 -2.69
N GLU A 36 -3.17 -11.38 -2.80
CA GLU A 36 -3.88 -10.12 -2.56
C GLU A 36 -3.53 -9.54 -1.17
N HIS A 37 -3.09 -8.28 -1.14
CA HIS A 37 -2.61 -7.61 0.07
C HIS A 37 -3.13 -6.18 0.16
N PHE A 38 -3.20 -5.66 1.38
CA PHE A 38 -3.38 -4.22 1.59
C PHE A 38 -2.06 -3.51 1.34
N PHE A 39 -2.10 -2.44 0.55
CA PHE A 39 -0.98 -1.56 0.26
C PHE A 39 -1.28 -0.17 0.78
N LEU A 40 -0.34 0.40 1.53
CA LEU A 40 -0.38 1.78 2.00
C LEU A 40 0.38 2.68 1.03
N CYS A 41 -0.27 3.74 0.57
CA CYS A 41 0.37 4.81 -0.21
C CYS A 41 1.21 5.67 0.73
N LEU A 42 2.50 5.73 0.45
CA LEU A 42 3.47 6.53 1.19
C LEU A 42 3.70 7.87 0.49
N PHE A 43 3.80 7.82 -0.83
CA PHE A 43 4.05 8.97 -1.69
C PHE A 43 3.42 8.76 -3.06
N THR A 44 3.15 9.86 -3.76
CA THR A 44 2.52 9.87 -5.07
C THR A 44 3.12 11.02 -5.89
N ASP A 45 3.37 10.78 -7.16
CA ASP A 45 3.71 11.83 -8.13
C ASP A 45 2.73 11.83 -9.31
N ALA A 46 3.08 12.48 -10.42
CA ALA A 46 2.22 12.56 -11.60
C ALA A 46 2.06 11.22 -12.35
N ARG A 47 2.94 10.24 -12.16
CA ARG A 47 3.05 9.01 -12.96
C ARG A 47 2.82 7.74 -12.14
N GLU A 48 3.28 7.71 -10.90
CA GLU A 48 3.27 6.54 -10.04
C GLU A 48 3.17 6.91 -8.56
N GLY A 49 2.99 5.89 -7.73
CA GLY A 49 3.09 6.02 -6.28
C GLY A 49 4.13 5.08 -5.69
N LEU A 50 4.62 5.45 -4.51
CA LEU A 50 5.40 4.60 -3.64
C LEU A 50 4.46 3.99 -2.59
N TRP A 51 4.50 2.67 -2.50
CA TRP A 51 3.60 1.89 -1.65
C TRP A 51 4.40 0.89 -0.83
N THR A 52 3.83 0.48 0.30
CA THR A 52 4.33 -0.66 1.08
C THR A 52 3.17 -1.64 1.32
N PRO A 53 3.40 -2.96 1.24
CA PRO A 53 2.41 -3.92 1.67
C PRO A 53 2.27 -3.88 3.19
N MET A 54 1.06 -4.19 3.65
CA MET A 54 0.68 -4.24 5.05
C MET A 54 0.51 -5.69 5.46
N HIS A 55 1.22 -6.08 6.51
CA HIS A 55 1.20 -7.42 7.08
C HIS A 55 0.39 -7.46 8.37
N VAL A 56 -0.17 -8.63 8.68
CA VAL A 56 -0.88 -8.88 9.94
C VAL A 56 0.07 -9.35 11.06
N THR A 57 1.26 -9.84 10.70
CA THR A 57 2.28 -10.31 11.65
C THR A 57 3.43 -9.31 11.78
N ARG A 58 3.95 -9.18 13.00
CA ARG A 58 5.02 -8.25 13.35
C ARG A 58 6.32 -8.48 12.60
N GLY A 59 6.70 -9.72 12.28
CA GLY A 59 8.01 -10.01 11.69
C GLY A 59 9.18 -9.52 12.56
N LEU A 60 10.41 -9.63 12.05
CA LEU A 60 11.62 -9.13 12.72
C LEU A 60 11.81 -7.62 12.51
N ASP A 61 11.69 -7.15 11.26
CA ASP A 61 12.03 -5.77 10.88
C ASP A 61 10.83 -4.89 10.50
N ARG A 62 9.61 -5.26 10.93
CA ARG A 62 8.40 -4.49 10.58
C ARG A 62 7.96 -3.56 11.68
N LEU A 63 7.54 -2.38 11.27
CA LEU A 63 7.06 -1.31 12.14
C LEU A 63 5.53 -1.33 12.23
N PRO A 64 4.95 -1.06 13.42
CA PRO A 64 3.52 -1.17 13.63
C PRO A 64 2.76 0.07 13.16
N ILE A 65 1.57 -0.15 12.60
CA ILE A 65 0.47 0.79 12.46
C ILE A 65 -0.64 0.32 13.42
N PRO A 66 -0.91 1.06 14.51
CA PRO A 66 -1.89 0.64 15.48
C PRO A 66 -3.30 0.76 14.92
N GLU A 67 -4.22 -0.04 15.45
CA GLU A 67 -5.64 -0.04 15.06
C GLU A 67 -6.27 1.36 15.12
N LYS A 68 -5.96 2.14 16.16
CA LYS A 68 -6.44 3.53 16.32
C LYS A 68 -6.00 4.49 15.21
N ALA A 69 -4.99 4.13 14.42
CA ALA A 69 -4.50 4.93 13.30
C ALA A 69 -5.24 4.63 11.98
N LYS A 70 -6.11 3.63 11.96
CA LYS A 70 -6.71 3.08 10.74
C LYS A 70 -8.19 3.47 10.66
N SER A 71 -8.65 3.87 9.48
CA SER A 71 -10.07 4.14 9.20
C SER A 71 -10.52 3.44 7.92
N GLY A 72 -11.83 3.23 7.76
CA GLY A 72 -12.43 2.55 6.61
C GLY A 72 -13.08 1.23 6.98
N HIS A 73 -12.92 0.23 6.12
CA HIS A 73 -13.61 -1.06 6.20
C HIS A 73 -13.08 -1.95 7.34
N ALA A 74 -13.97 -2.70 8.01
CA ALA A 74 -13.64 -3.54 9.17
C ALA A 74 -12.49 -4.55 8.92
N ARG A 75 -12.42 -5.16 7.72
CA ARG A 75 -11.30 -6.05 7.33
C ARG A 75 -9.94 -5.34 7.34
N TRP A 76 -9.91 -4.05 7.01
CA TRP A 76 -8.70 -3.24 7.12
C TRP A 76 -8.48 -2.83 8.57
N THR A 77 -9.46 -2.21 9.23
CA THR A 77 -9.27 -1.58 10.54
C THR A 77 -9.00 -2.57 11.68
N ARG A 78 -9.43 -3.83 11.55
CA ARG A 78 -9.26 -4.85 12.59
C ARG A 78 -7.78 -5.12 12.91
N GLY A 79 -7.40 -4.87 14.16
CA GLY A 79 -6.07 -5.17 14.69
C GLY A 79 -4.95 -4.27 14.15
N PRO A 80 -3.74 -4.39 14.73
CA PRO A 80 -2.56 -3.72 14.21
C PRO A 80 -2.18 -4.30 12.84
N SER A 81 -1.56 -3.46 12.02
CA SER A 81 -0.89 -3.89 10.80
C SER A 81 0.58 -3.49 10.87
N TYR A 82 1.42 -4.10 10.06
CA TYR A 82 2.86 -3.88 10.09
C TYR A 82 3.38 -3.62 8.68
N TYR A 83 4.38 -2.77 8.53
CA TYR A 83 5.04 -2.51 7.25
C TYR A 83 6.55 -2.66 7.40
N SER A 84 7.23 -3.05 6.32
CA SER A 84 8.69 -3.12 6.29
C SER A 84 9.25 -1.91 5.55
N PRO A 85 10.19 -1.14 6.14
CA PRO A 85 10.88 -0.06 5.42
C PRO A 85 11.66 -0.54 4.17
N ALA A 86 12.00 -1.83 4.13
CA ALA A 86 12.74 -2.44 3.02
C ALA A 86 11.82 -2.98 1.90
N ASP A 87 10.51 -3.13 2.15
CA ASP A 87 9.55 -3.67 1.17
C ASP A 87 8.76 -2.53 0.52
N LEU A 88 9.33 -1.96 -0.53
CA LEU A 88 8.76 -0.86 -1.27
C LEU A 88 8.33 -1.27 -2.64
N TRP A 89 7.18 -0.75 -3.05
CA TRP A 89 6.58 -0.96 -4.35
C TRP A 89 6.42 0.36 -5.07
N ARG A 90 6.99 0.46 -6.27
CA ARG A 90 6.71 1.53 -7.23
C ARG A 90 5.59 1.06 -8.12
N ILE A 91 4.45 1.72 -8.03
CA ILE A 91 3.24 1.29 -8.73
C ILE A 91 2.76 2.42 -9.64
N PRO A 92 2.80 2.25 -10.97
CA PRO A 92 2.21 3.20 -11.91
C PRO A 92 0.71 3.41 -11.64
N HIS A 93 0.23 4.65 -11.77
CA HIS A 93 -1.20 4.95 -11.54
C HIS A 93 -2.12 4.13 -12.47
N LYS A 94 -1.65 3.91 -13.70
CA LYS A 94 -2.27 3.03 -14.70
C LYS A 94 -2.35 1.56 -14.27
N ALA A 95 -1.37 1.06 -13.50
CA ALA A 95 -1.43 -0.30 -12.93
C ALA A 95 -2.52 -0.37 -11.85
N ILE A 96 -2.61 0.61 -10.96
CA ILE A 96 -3.68 0.68 -9.94
C ILE A 96 -5.06 0.70 -10.58
N GLN A 97 -5.25 1.52 -11.61
CA GLN A 97 -6.54 1.61 -12.31
C GLN A 97 -6.95 0.30 -12.98
N ARG A 98 -5.99 -0.47 -13.50
CA ARG A 98 -6.25 -1.75 -14.18
C ARG A 98 -6.44 -2.91 -13.20
N THR A 99 -5.80 -2.85 -12.05
CA THR A 99 -5.82 -3.94 -11.04
C THR A 99 -6.89 -3.78 -9.98
N GLN A 100 -7.56 -2.62 -9.90
CA GLN A 100 -8.72 -2.44 -9.03
C GLN A 100 -10.00 -2.97 -9.67
N PRO A 101 -10.57 -4.09 -9.20
CA PRO A 101 -11.91 -4.48 -9.61
C PRO A 101 -12.96 -3.47 -9.09
N PRO A 102 -13.95 -3.09 -9.91
CA PRO A 102 -15.05 -2.19 -9.50
C PRO A 102 -15.82 -2.67 -8.26
N ALA A 103 -15.87 -3.99 -8.01
CA ALA A 103 -16.62 -4.63 -6.93
C ALA A 103 -15.75 -5.27 -5.82
N GLY A 104 -14.43 -5.38 -6.01
CA GLY A 104 -13.50 -5.98 -5.03
C GLY A 104 -12.80 -4.96 -4.14
N ASN A 105 -12.93 -3.66 -4.47
CA ASN A 105 -12.41 -2.59 -3.65
C ASN A 105 -13.28 -2.40 -2.39
N ARG A 106 -13.05 -3.22 -1.37
CA ARG A 106 -13.73 -3.10 -0.07
C ARG A 106 -13.40 -1.80 0.67
N SER A 107 -12.53 -0.94 0.13
CA SER A 107 -12.58 0.50 0.43
C SER A 107 -13.75 1.11 -0.34
N GLY A 108 -14.97 0.91 0.19
CA GLY A 108 -16.19 1.42 -0.43
C GLY A 108 -16.05 2.91 -0.72
N THR A 109 -16.73 3.40 -1.77
CA THR A 109 -16.74 4.82 -2.16
C THR A 109 -17.14 5.77 -1.03
N HIS A 110 -17.83 5.29 0.00
CA HIS A 110 -18.23 6.06 1.17
C HIS A 110 -17.19 6.11 2.30
N ALA A 111 -16.21 5.20 2.34
CA ALA A 111 -15.22 5.14 3.42
C ALA A 111 -13.88 4.58 2.89
N PRO A 112 -13.02 5.44 2.31
CA PRO A 112 -11.71 5.00 1.85
C PRO A 112 -10.89 4.47 3.04
N ASN A 113 -10.20 3.35 2.84
CA ASN A 113 -9.27 2.86 3.86
C ASN A 113 -8.12 3.84 3.96
N ARG A 114 -7.83 4.33 5.17
CA ARG A 114 -6.73 5.27 5.39
C ARG A 114 -5.93 4.94 6.64
N VAL A 115 -4.72 5.48 6.67
CA VAL A 115 -3.87 5.65 7.86
C VAL A 115 -3.80 7.14 8.20
N ALA A 116 -3.94 7.47 9.48
CA ALA A 116 -3.80 8.84 9.98
C ALA A 116 -2.39 9.39 9.74
N ALA A 117 -2.28 10.65 9.34
CA ALA A 117 -1.04 11.25 8.87
C ALA A 117 0.13 11.17 9.87
N GLN A 118 -0.13 11.28 11.17
CA GLN A 118 0.89 11.16 12.22
C GLN A 118 1.50 9.75 12.35
N TRP A 119 0.91 8.74 11.72
CA TRP A 119 1.40 7.36 11.67
C TRP A 119 1.94 6.99 10.29
N LEU A 120 1.97 7.94 9.36
CA LEU A 120 2.60 7.72 8.07
C LEU A 120 4.12 7.68 8.23
N PRO A 121 4.79 6.70 7.64
CA PRO A 121 6.25 6.68 7.62
C PRO A 121 6.75 7.88 6.82
N ALA A 122 7.84 8.51 7.26
CA ALA A 122 8.38 9.67 6.54
C ALA A 122 9.05 9.20 5.25
N ARG A 123 9.00 10.01 4.17
CA ARG A 123 9.68 9.67 2.91
C ARG A 123 11.20 9.45 3.12
N SER A 124 11.78 10.13 4.10
CA SER A 124 13.19 9.97 4.50
C SER A 124 13.55 8.57 5.00
N ASP A 125 12.56 7.79 5.44
CA ASP A 125 12.77 6.45 6.00
C ASP A 125 12.97 5.39 4.90
N PHE A 126 12.89 5.80 3.64
CA PHE A 126 12.94 4.93 2.47
C PHE A 126 14.10 5.34 1.54
N PRO A 127 14.77 4.38 0.87
CA PRO A 127 15.86 4.68 -0.05
C PRO A 127 15.47 5.69 -1.14
N PRO A 128 16.43 6.48 -1.64
CA PRO A 128 16.19 7.38 -2.76
C PRO A 128 15.75 6.58 -3.97
N THR A 129 14.75 7.12 -4.66
CA THR A 129 14.22 6.54 -5.89
C THR A 129 15.36 6.53 -6.94
N PRO A 130 15.75 5.38 -7.53
CA PRO A 130 16.71 5.42 -8.63
C PRO A 130 16.10 6.21 -9.80
N ALA A 131 16.93 7.09 -10.36
CA ALA A 131 16.59 8.02 -11.43
C ALA A 131 16.13 7.31 -12.72
#